data_AF-A0A5B2X5T8-F1
#
_entry.id   AF-A0A5B2X5T8-F1
#
_cell.length_a   1.000
_cell.length_b   1.000
_cell.length_c   1.000
_cell.angle_alpha   90.00
_cell.angle_beta   90.00
_cell.angle_gamma   90.00
#
_symmetry.space_group_name_H-M   'P 1'
#
loop_
_entity.id
_entity.type
_entity.pdbx_description
1 polymer ?
#
loop_
_entity_poly.entity_id
_entity_poly.type
_entity_poly.pdbx_seq_one_letter_code
_entity_poly.pdbx_strand_id
1 'polypeptide(L)' 'MVADVLWAHCTPADRVEHITVRTSVDSFCVVFFQLADSVESAESTAHSICLTAIGNSTFLHGWSLHRIRPTATDK' A
#
# COMPACT_ATOMS: atom_id res chain seq x y z
N MET A 1 7.68 -2.43 -11.58
CA MET A 1 6.29 -2.83 -11.27
C MET A 1 5.74 -1.94 -10.16
N VAL A 2 4.42 -1.87 -9.95
CA VAL A 2 3.80 -1.04 -8.88
C VAL A 2 4.44 -1.34 -7.50
N ALA A 3 4.70 -2.62 -7.22
CA ALA A 3 5.36 -3.04 -5.99
C ALA A 3 6.73 -2.37 -5.80
N ASP A 4 7.54 -2.26 -6.85
CA ASP A 4 8.86 -1.63 -6.79
C ASP A 4 8.76 -0.13 -6.51
N VAL A 5 7.76 0.53 -7.09
CA VAL A 5 7.48 1.96 -6.82
C VAL A 5 7.12 2.14 -5.35
N LEU A 6 6.27 1.28 -4.79
CA LEU A 6 5.90 1.35 -3.37
C LEU A 6 7.11 1.06 -2.47
N TRP A 7 7.90 0.04 -2.78
CA TRP A 7 9.11 -0.31 -2.04
C TRP A 7 10.14 0.82 -2.01
N ALA A 8 10.28 1.59 -3.09
CA ALA A 8 11.18 2.73 -3.13
C ALA A 8 10.83 3.86 -2.13
N HIS A 9 9.60 3.85 -1.61
CA HIS A 9 9.12 4.80 -0.61
C HIS A 9 8.96 4.19 0.79
N CYS A 10 9.32 2.93 0.97
CA CYS A 10 9.42 2.31 2.28
C CYS A 10 10.75 2.68 2.95
N THR A 11 10.72 2.73 4.27
CA THR A 11 11.89 2.83 5.14
C THR A 11 11.94 1.63 6.09
N PRO A 12 13.10 1.31 6.68
CA PRO A 12 13.19 0.26 7.69
C PRO A 12 12.26 0.51 8.90
N ALA A 13 11.93 1.76 9.20
CA ALA A 13 11.04 2.14 10.29
C ALA A 13 9.58 1.76 10.03
N ASP A 14 9.18 1.61 8.76
CA ASP A 14 7.83 1.19 8.38
C ASP A 14 7.59 -0.31 8.62
N ARG A 15 8.66 -1.08 8.88
CA ARG A 15 8.62 -2.52 9.19
C ARG A 15 7.79 -3.34 8.19
N VAL A 16 7.76 -2.91 6.93
CA VAL A 16 7.14 -3.65 5.82
C VAL A 16 8.04 -4.82 5.48
N GLU A 17 7.46 -6.02 5.51
CA GLU A 17 8.14 -7.27 5.17
C GLU A 17 7.87 -7.65 3.71
N HIS A 18 6.61 -7.50 3.26
CA HIS A 18 6.19 -7.89 1.92
C HIS A 18 5.12 -6.94 1.36
N ILE A 19 5.16 -6.72 0.04
CA ILE A 19 4.13 -6.01 -0.70
C ILE A 19 3.64 -6.92 -1.83
N THR A 20 2.34 -7.21 -1.85
CA THR A 20 1.70 -7.96 -2.92
C THR A 20 0.76 -7.04 -3.69
N VAL A 21 0.83 -7.08 -5.03
CA VAL A 21 -0.03 -6.30 -5.91
C VAL A 21 -0.84 -7.24 -6.80
N ARG A 22 -2.16 -7.07 -6.80
CA ARG A 22 -3.07 -7.70 -7.76
C ARG A 22 -3.58 -6.63 -8.72
N THR A 23 -3.49 -6.91 -10.01
CA THR A 23 -3.91 -6.00 -11.08
C THR A 23 -5.33 -6.32 -11.54
N SER A 24 -6.17 -5.31 -11.68
CA SER A 24 -7.47 -5.35 -12.36
C SER A 24 -7.45 -4.39 -13.55
N VAL A 25 -8.56 -4.31 -14.31
CA VAL A 25 -8.68 -3.49 -15.53
C VAL A 25 -8.33 -2.02 -15.24
N ASP A 26 -8.86 -1.45 -14.15
CA ASP A 26 -8.71 -0.03 -13.81
C ASP A 26 -8.15 0.21 -12.39
N SER A 27 -7.60 -0.83 -11.74
CA SER A 27 -7.14 -0.70 -10.36
C SER A 27 -6.01 -1.65 -9.99
N PHE A 28 -5.26 -1.24 -8.96
CA PHE A 28 -4.33 -2.10 -8.25
C PHE A 28 -4.86 -2.35 -6.84
N CYS A 29 -5.01 -3.62 -6.47
CA CYS A 29 -5.22 -4.02 -5.09
C CYS A 29 -3.86 -4.33 -4.46
N VAL A 30 -3.48 -3.53 -3.47
CA VAL A 30 -2.18 -3.61 -2.81
C VAL A 30 -2.37 -4.12 -1.38
N VAL A 31 -1.59 -5.13 -1.01
CA VAL A 31 -1.57 -5.71 0.34
C VAL A 31 -0.17 -5.56 0.93
N PHE A 32 -0.10 -4.94 2.11
CA PHE A 32 1.12 -4.79 2.88
C PHE A 32 1.14 -5.83 4.02
N PHE A 33 2.23 -6.57 4.11
CA PHE A 33 2.57 -7.39 5.26
C PHE A 33 3.63 -6.62 6.05
N GLN A 34 3.30 -6.24 7.28
CA GLN A 34 4.15 -5.41 8.12
C GLN A 34 3.96 -5.74 9.60
N LEU A 35 5.00 -5.47 10.39
CA LEU A 35 4.92 -5.57 11.85
C LEU A 35 4.50 -4.22 12.42
N ALA A 36 3.34 -4.18 13.06
CA ALA A 36 2.78 -2.97 13.65
C ALA A 36 2.19 -3.25 15.03
N ASP A 37 2.16 -2.23 15.88
CA ASP A 37 1.63 -2.35 17.24
C ASP A 37 0.09 -2.40 17.26
N SER A 38 -0.56 -1.99 16.17
CA SER A 38 -2.00 -2.06 15.99
C SER A 38 -2.41 -2.11 14.50
N VAL A 39 -3.67 -2.45 14.24
CA VAL A 39 -4.22 -2.42 12.87
C VAL A 39 -4.22 -0.98 12.33
N GLU A 40 -4.57 0.00 13.15
CA GLU A 40 -4.63 1.41 12.75
C GLU A 40 -3.25 1.96 12.38
N SER A 41 -2.21 1.58 13.12
CA SER A 41 -0.83 1.98 12.81
C SER A 41 -0.33 1.33 11.51
N ALA A 42 -0.66 0.06 11.27
CA ALA A 42 -0.41 -0.60 9.99
C ALA A 42 -1.11 0.10 8.83
N GLU A 43 -2.41 0.39 8.98
CA GLU A 43 -3.19 1.07 7.94
C GLU A 43 -2.68 2.49 7.68
N SER A 44 -2.31 3.24 8.72
CA SER A 44 -1.74 4.58 8.59
C SER A 44 -0.41 4.55 7.82
N THR A 45 0.45 3.60 8.13
CA THR A 45 1.76 3.41 7.46
C THR A 45 1.57 3.07 5.98
N ALA A 46 0.73 2.07 5.68
CA ALA A 46 0.43 1.69 4.30
C ALA A 46 -0.19 2.84 3.50
N HIS A 47 -1.10 3.60 4.13
CA HIS A 47 -1.72 4.78 3.53
C HIS A 47 -0.67 5.86 3.20
N SER A 48 0.24 6.14 4.14
CA SER A 48 1.32 7.11 3.95
C SER A 48 2.26 6.73 2.79
N ILE A 49 2.67 5.46 2.71
CA ILE A 49 3.51 4.94 1.63
C ILE A 49 2.81 5.12 0.27
N CYS A 50 1.54 4.71 0.18
CA CYS A 50 0.77 4.85 -1.07
C CYS A 50 0.61 6.30 -1.50
N LEU A 51 0.28 7.21 -0.58
CA LEU A 51 0.15 8.64 -0.91
C LEU A 51 1.48 9.24 -1.35
N THR A 52 2.58 8.87 -0.67
CA THR A 52 3.93 9.33 -1.03
C THR A 52 4.32 8.83 -2.43
N ALA A 53 4.03 7.57 -2.74
CA ALA A 53 4.27 6.99 -4.06
C ALA A 53 3.46 7.68 -5.16
N ILE A 54 2.17 7.94 -4.93
CA ILE A 54 1.30 8.66 -5.88
C ILE A 54 1.82 10.09 -6.10
N GLY A 55 2.24 10.78 -5.04
CA GLY A 55 2.71 12.16 -5.12
C GLY A 55 4.06 12.33 -5.81
N ASN A 56 4.93 11.31 -5.79
CA ASN A 56 6.31 11.42 -6.25
C ASN A 56 6.65 10.55 -7.48
N SER A 57 5.80 9.61 -7.86
CA SER A 57 6.06 8.72 -9.00
C SER A 57 5.35 9.19 -10.27
N THR A 58 6.12 9.43 -11.33
CA THR A 58 5.58 9.69 -12.67
C THR A 58 4.75 8.52 -13.19
N PHE A 59 5.06 7.29 -12.77
CA PHE A 59 4.30 6.09 -13.14
C PHE A 59 2.89 6.07 -12.54
N LEU A 60 2.70 6.68 -11.36
CA LEU A 60 1.41 6.77 -10.67
C LEU A 60 0.73 8.14 -10.88
N HIS A 61 1.19 8.94 -11.83
CA HIS A 61 0.57 10.22 -12.12
C HIS A 61 -0.89 10.04 -12.54
N GLY A 62 -1.79 10.79 -11.90
CA GLY A 62 -3.24 10.70 -12.13
C GLY A 62 -3.96 9.57 -11.38
N TRP A 63 -3.24 8.73 -10.63
CA TRP A 63 -3.84 7.71 -9.78
C TRP A 63 -4.31 8.28 -8.44
N SER A 64 -5.35 7.68 -7.86
CA SER A 64 -5.86 8.02 -6.53
C SER A 64 -5.93 6.80 -5.63
N LEU A 65 -5.76 7.03 -4.33
CA LEU A 65 -5.85 5.99 -3.32
C LEU A 65 -7.30 5.81 -2.86
N HIS A 66 -7.83 4.60 -2.99
CA HIS A 66 -9.13 4.21 -2.45
C HIS A 66 -8.92 3.24 -1.28
N ARG A 67 -9.37 3.62 -0.08
CA ARG A 67 -9.30 2.74 1.10
C ARG A 67 -10.38 1.67 0.99
N ILE A 68 -9.95 0.41 0.82
CA ILE A 68 -10.83 -0.74 0.90
C ILE A 68 -10.54 -1.40 2.25
N ARG A 69 -11.50 -1.33 3.19
CA ARG A 69 -11.40 -2.12 4.42
C ARG A 69 -11.56 -3.58 4.04
N PRO A 70 -10.78 -4.51 4.65
CA PRO A 70 -11.09 -5.92 4.53
C PRO A 70 -12.54 -6.12 4.96
N THR A 71 -13.41 -6.58 4.05
CA THR A 71 -14.69 -7.14 4.45
C THR A 71 -14.34 -8.29 5.38
N ALA A 72 -14.82 -8.26 6.62
CA ALA A 72 -14.68 -9.36 7.55
C ALA A 72 -14.99 -10.65 6.78
N THR A 73 -13.99 -11.50 6.65
CA THR A 73 -14.18 -12.78 5.98
C THR A 73 -15.11 -13.56 6.90
N ASP A 74 -16.36 -13.76 6.48
CA ASP A 74 -17.23 -14.76 7.09
C ASP A 74 -16.44 -16.07 7.10
N LYS A 75 -16.26 -16.61 8.31
CA LYS A 75 -15.63 -17.90 8.55
C LYS A 75 -16.54 -19.03 8.06
#